data_AF-A0A8J4VI21-F1
#
_entry.id   AF-A0A8J4VI21-F1
#
_cell.length_a   1.000
_cell.length_b   1.000
_cell.length_c   1.000
_cell.angle_alpha   90.00
_cell.angle_beta   90.00
_cell.angle_gamma   90.00
#
_symmetry.space_group_name_H-M   'P 1'
#
loop_
_entity.id
_entity.type
_entity.pdbx_description
1 polymer ?
#
loop_
_entity_poly.entity_id
_entity_poly.type
_entity_poly.pdbx_seq_one_letter_code
_entity_poly.pdbx_strand_id
1 'polypeptide(L)'
;MAKRDKEEMELDIAKMEFNFKVTSVICRSGSPLILADLKKVSVSKARAIIVLAEDGNADQSDARALRTVLSLTGVKEGLRGHIVVELSDLDNEVLVKLVGGDLVQTVVAHDVIGRLMIQCARQPGLAQIWEDILGFENCEFYIKRWPQLDGMQFEDVLISFPDAIPCGVKVASYGGKIVLNPEDSYVLQEGDEVLVIAEDDDTYSPAALPTIKEASFKNIALPARKSQKILLCGWRRDIDDMIVEREKKLTDGELDINRLVNISLVHREGNAVIQRHLESLPLQSFDSILILADESVEDSAIQANSRSLATLLLIHDIQNLLDNVSARIYWIR
;
A
#
# COMPACT_ATOMS: atom_id res chain seq x y z
N MET A 1 0.67 3.67 -23.48
CA MET A 1 -0.18 4.14 -24.60
C MET A 1 -1.44 4.75 -24.01
N ALA A 2 -2.10 5.67 -24.71
CA ALA A 2 -3.41 6.19 -24.28
C ALA A 2 -4.23 6.65 -25.49
N LYS A 3 -5.54 6.85 -25.28
CA LYS A 3 -6.45 7.50 -26.25
C LYS A 3 -6.31 9.03 -26.23
N ARG A 4 -5.08 9.51 -26.23
CA ARG A 4 -4.72 10.94 -26.26
C ARG A 4 -3.80 11.20 -27.45
N ASP A 5 -3.69 12.47 -27.84
CA ASP A 5 -2.73 12.84 -28.87
C ASP A 5 -1.29 12.61 -28.38
N LYS A 6 -0.42 12.18 -29.30
CA LYS A 6 0.95 11.84 -28.97
C LYS A 6 1.75 13.07 -28.53
N GLU A 7 1.62 14.18 -29.26
CA GLU A 7 2.38 15.41 -29.01
C GLU A 7 1.95 16.03 -27.68
N GLU A 8 0.64 15.99 -27.39
CA GLU A 8 0.10 16.44 -26.10
C GLU A 8 0.69 15.67 -24.91
N MET A 9 0.75 14.33 -25.00
CA MET A 9 1.34 13.50 -23.95
C MET A 9 2.84 13.79 -23.77
N GLU A 10 3.59 13.95 -24.86
CA GLU A 10 5.02 14.27 -24.79
C GLU A 10 5.27 15.66 -24.18
N LEU A 11 4.41 16.64 -24.50
CA LEU A 11 4.44 17.97 -23.89
C LEU A 11 4.15 17.94 -22.39
N ASP A 12 3.15 17.16 -21.96
CA ASP A 12 2.81 17.06 -20.54
C ASP A 12 3.93 16.39 -19.73
N ILE A 13 4.55 15.33 -20.27
CA ILE A 13 5.71 14.68 -19.64
C ILE A 13 6.88 15.67 -19.54
N ALA A 14 7.11 16.48 -20.57
CA ALA A 14 8.18 17.49 -20.55
C ALA A 14 7.96 18.58 -19.49
N LYS A 15 6.70 18.92 -19.15
CA LYS A 15 6.37 19.90 -18.12
C LYS A 15 6.56 19.39 -16.70
N MET A 16 6.54 18.07 -16.48
CA MET A 16 6.57 17.48 -15.14
C MET A 16 7.98 17.46 -14.52
N GLU A 17 9.01 17.97 -15.21
CA GLU A 17 10.41 18.12 -14.72
C GLU A 17 10.98 16.85 -14.04
N PHE A 18 10.52 15.67 -14.44
CA PHE A 18 10.99 14.41 -13.85
C PHE A 18 12.46 14.12 -14.18
N ASN A 19 13.20 13.64 -13.19
CA ASN A 19 14.53 13.07 -13.41
C ASN A 19 14.40 11.63 -13.90
N PHE A 20 14.44 11.44 -15.22
CA PHE A 20 14.36 10.12 -15.83
C PHE A 20 15.61 9.25 -15.64
N LYS A 21 16.70 9.75 -15.04
CA LYS A 21 18.00 9.08 -14.95
C LYS A 21 18.40 8.50 -16.32
N VAL A 22 18.38 7.18 -16.48
CA VAL A 22 18.72 6.44 -17.72
C VAL A 22 17.49 5.93 -18.50
N THR A 23 16.29 6.18 -18.00
CA THR A 23 15.03 5.68 -18.57
C THR A 23 14.58 6.57 -19.74
N SER A 24 14.14 5.94 -20.83
CA SER A 24 13.49 6.64 -21.95
C SER A 24 11.99 6.35 -21.94
N VAL A 25 11.18 7.39 -22.12
CA VAL A 25 9.72 7.28 -22.18
C VAL A 25 9.25 7.48 -23.62
N ILE A 26 8.41 6.57 -24.12
CA ILE A 26 7.94 6.59 -25.50
C ILE A 26 6.41 6.62 -25.53
N CYS A 27 5.84 7.70 -26.06
CA CYS A 27 4.40 7.88 -26.18
C CYS A 27 3.85 7.26 -27.47
N ARG A 28 2.68 6.60 -27.36
CA ARG A 28 1.90 6.08 -28.50
C ARG A 28 0.42 6.33 -28.24
N SER A 29 -0.26 6.88 -29.24
CA SER A 29 -1.72 6.98 -29.25
C SER A 29 -2.33 5.65 -29.69
N GLY A 30 -3.30 5.15 -28.93
CA GLY A 30 -3.96 3.88 -29.20
C GLY A 30 -4.84 3.38 -28.07
N SER A 31 -5.60 2.33 -28.35
CA SER A 31 -6.48 1.66 -27.39
C SER A 31 -5.92 0.28 -27.00
N PRO A 32 -5.89 -0.08 -25.71
CA PRO A 32 -5.46 -1.42 -25.29
C PRO A 32 -6.42 -2.52 -25.74
N LEU A 33 -7.63 -2.17 -26.20
CA LEU A 33 -8.63 -3.10 -26.74
C LEU A 33 -8.41 -3.43 -28.23
N ILE A 34 -7.44 -2.76 -28.88
CA ILE A 34 -7.16 -2.93 -30.31
C ILE A 34 -5.80 -3.61 -30.47
N LEU A 35 -5.81 -4.83 -31.01
CA LEU A 35 -4.58 -5.63 -31.19
C LEU A 35 -3.53 -4.91 -32.05
N ALA A 36 -3.94 -4.16 -33.07
CA ALA A 36 -3.02 -3.38 -33.90
C ALA A 36 -2.27 -2.31 -33.09
N ASP A 37 -2.90 -1.72 -32.07
CA ASP A 37 -2.28 -0.72 -31.21
C ASP A 37 -1.34 -1.36 -30.19
N LEU A 38 -1.71 -2.52 -29.63
CA LEU A 38 -0.83 -3.33 -28.78
C LEU A 38 0.47 -3.73 -29.51
N LYS A 39 0.41 -4.00 -30.82
CA LYS A 39 1.60 -4.28 -31.63
C LYS A 39 2.52 -3.07 -31.77
N LYS A 40 1.98 -1.84 -31.82
CA LYS A 40 2.81 -0.60 -31.90
C LYS A 40 3.73 -0.42 -30.69
N VAL A 41 3.37 -0.98 -29.53
CA VAL A 41 4.15 -0.91 -28.29
C VAL A 41 4.91 -2.21 -27.98
N SER A 42 4.96 -3.16 -28.91
CA SER A 42 5.64 -4.45 -28.72
C SER A 42 5.16 -5.23 -27.48
N VAL A 43 3.84 -5.29 -27.25
CA VAL A 43 3.26 -5.87 -26.02
C VAL A 43 3.77 -7.28 -25.68
N SER A 44 3.98 -8.14 -26.69
CA SER A 44 4.41 -9.53 -26.51
C SER A 44 5.84 -9.65 -25.97
N LYS A 45 6.65 -8.60 -26.10
CA LYS A 45 8.06 -8.57 -25.67
C LYS A 45 8.27 -7.86 -24.33
N ALA A 46 7.24 -7.21 -23.78
CA ALA A 46 7.35 -6.46 -22.54
C ALA A 46 7.62 -7.39 -21.35
N ARG A 47 8.50 -6.96 -20.43
CA ARG A 47 8.79 -7.69 -19.17
C ARG A 47 7.64 -7.59 -18.16
N ALA A 48 6.89 -6.49 -18.23
CA ALA A 48 5.73 -6.19 -17.40
C ALA A 48 4.81 -5.26 -18.19
N ILE A 49 3.50 -5.39 -18.00
CA ILE A 49 2.48 -4.53 -18.57
C ILE A 49 1.66 -3.99 -17.40
N ILE A 50 1.64 -2.67 -17.23
CA ILE A 50 0.90 -2.02 -16.13
C ILE A 50 -0.39 -1.44 -16.71
N VAL A 51 -1.53 -1.89 -16.18
CA VAL A 51 -2.87 -1.37 -16.47
C VAL A 51 -3.23 -0.42 -15.34
N LEU A 52 -3.14 0.88 -15.61
CA LEU A 52 -3.50 1.93 -14.67
C LEU A 52 -5.02 2.11 -14.62
N ALA A 53 -5.52 2.43 -13.44
CA ALA A 53 -6.89 2.83 -13.23
C ALA A 53 -7.18 4.16 -13.94
N GLU A 54 -8.45 4.40 -14.26
CA GLU A 54 -8.90 5.71 -14.72
C GLU A 54 -9.37 6.55 -13.53
N ASP A 55 -9.10 7.86 -13.60
CA ASP A 55 -9.67 8.82 -12.66
C ASP A 55 -11.20 8.83 -12.76
N GLY A 56 -11.86 8.96 -11.61
CA GLY A 56 -13.32 9.05 -11.51
C GLY A 56 -13.93 7.79 -10.92
N ASN A 57 -15.01 7.31 -11.55
CA ASN A 57 -15.83 6.25 -11.00
C ASN A 57 -15.14 4.88 -11.01
N ALA A 58 -15.06 4.25 -9.83
CA ALA A 58 -14.38 2.98 -9.60
C ALA A 58 -14.89 1.83 -10.51
N ASP A 59 -16.20 1.63 -10.60
CA ASP A 59 -16.79 0.56 -11.41
C ASP A 59 -16.45 0.69 -12.90
N GLN A 60 -16.46 1.93 -13.42
CA GLN A 60 -16.13 2.17 -14.83
C GLN A 60 -14.65 1.91 -15.10
N SER A 61 -13.78 2.32 -14.19
CA SER A 61 -12.34 2.06 -14.23
C SER A 61 -12.06 0.55 -14.25
N ASP A 62 -12.63 -0.20 -13.30
CA ASP A 62 -12.43 -1.63 -13.15
C ASP A 62 -13.04 -2.43 -14.32
N ALA A 63 -14.20 -2.02 -14.84
CA ALA A 63 -14.78 -2.60 -16.03
C ALA A 63 -13.86 -2.44 -17.26
N ARG A 64 -13.12 -1.32 -17.37
CA ARG A 64 -12.12 -1.14 -18.42
C ARG A 64 -10.85 -1.95 -18.14
N ALA A 65 -10.42 -2.05 -16.88
CA ALA A 65 -9.29 -2.89 -16.49
C ALA A 65 -9.54 -4.36 -16.88
N LEU A 66 -10.72 -4.90 -16.56
CA LEU A 66 -11.16 -6.24 -16.96
C LEU A 66 -11.12 -6.44 -18.49
N ARG A 67 -11.69 -5.49 -19.26
CA ARG A 67 -11.66 -5.56 -20.73
C ARG A 67 -10.24 -5.50 -21.30
N THR A 68 -9.36 -4.75 -20.64
CA THR A 68 -7.95 -4.65 -21.01
C THR A 68 -7.23 -5.98 -20.76
N VAL A 69 -7.46 -6.60 -19.60
CA VAL A 69 -6.94 -7.95 -19.28
C VAL A 69 -7.41 -8.98 -20.31
N LEU A 70 -8.69 -8.99 -20.67
CA LEU A 70 -9.23 -9.86 -21.75
C LEU A 70 -8.53 -9.64 -23.10
N SER A 71 -8.25 -8.38 -23.45
CA SER A 71 -7.54 -8.05 -24.70
C SER A 71 -6.09 -8.56 -24.67
N LEU A 72 -5.40 -8.39 -23.54
CA LEU A 72 -4.01 -8.80 -23.35
C LEU A 72 -3.84 -10.32 -23.35
N THR A 73 -4.72 -11.04 -22.65
CA THR A 73 -4.76 -12.51 -22.65
C THR A 73 -5.11 -13.08 -24.03
N GLY A 74 -5.85 -12.33 -24.85
CA GLY A 74 -6.16 -12.67 -26.24
C GLY A 74 -5.00 -12.53 -27.25
N VAL A 75 -3.83 -12.05 -26.85
CA VAL A 75 -2.67 -11.90 -27.74
C VAL A 75 -2.09 -13.27 -28.10
N LYS A 76 -2.33 -13.73 -29.34
CA LYS A 76 -1.91 -15.05 -29.84
C LYS A 76 -0.40 -15.34 -29.79
N GLU A 77 0.43 -14.29 -29.85
CA GLU A 77 1.89 -14.41 -29.76
C GLU A 77 2.36 -14.77 -28.33
N GLY A 78 1.45 -14.72 -27.35
CA GLY A 78 1.78 -14.83 -25.94
C GLY A 78 2.36 -13.54 -25.37
N LEU A 79 2.47 -13.49 -24.05
CA LEU A 79 3.11 -12.41 -23.31
C LEU A 79 4.37 -12.98 -22.63
N ARG A 80 5.49 -12.27 -22.76
CA ARG A 80 6.74 -12.65 -22.09
C ARG A 80 6.71 -12.38 -20.59
N GLY A 81 6.02 -11.32 -20.18
CA GLY A 81 5.97 -10.82 -18.81
C GLY A 81 4.64 -11.07 -18.11
N HIS A 82 4.47 -10.43 -16.96
CA HIS A 82 3.23 -10.40 -16.19
C HIS A 82 2.46 -9.08 -16.44
N ILE A 83 1.21 -9.07 -16.04
CA ILE A 83 0.30 -7.93 -16.11
C ILE A 83 0.03 -7.47 -14.67
N VAL A 84 0.38 -6.24 -14.34
CA VAL A 84 -0.02 -5.60 -13.09
C VAL A 84 -1.26 -4.76 -13.37
N VAL A 85 -2.33 -4.96 -12.61
CA VAL A 85 -3.60 -4.26 -12.78
C VAL A 85 -3.90 -3.48 -11.53
N GLU A 86 -3.96 -2.17 -11.66
CA GLU A 86 -4.51 -1.30 -10.63
C GLU A 86 -6.04 -1.41 -10.67
N LEU A 87 -6.64 -1.71 -9.52
CA LEU A 87 -8.08 -1.76 -9.33
C LEU A 87 -8.51 -0.74 -8.28
N SER A 88 -9.70 -0.20 -8.48
CA SER A 88 -10.30 0.81 -7.60
C SER A 88 -11.19 0.18 -6.53
N ASP A 89 -11.85 -0.94 -6.83
CA ASP A 89 -12.75 -1.65 -5.93
C ASP A 89 -12.29 -3.09 -5.65
N LEU A 90 -12.39 -3.53 -4.39
CA LEU A 90 -12.00 -4.87 -3.97
C LEU A 90 -12.96 -5.95 -4.52
N ASP A 91 -14.24 -5.63 -4.65
CA ASP A 91 -15.27 -6.57 -5.12
C ASP A 91 -15.02 -7.04 -6.56
N ASN A 92 -14.38 -6.19 -7.37
CA ASN A 92 -14.06 -6.47 -8.76
C ASN A 92 -12.79 -7.34 -8.94
N GLU A 93 -11.98 -7.52 -7.88
CA GLU A 93 -10.69 -8.21 -7.95
C GLU A 93 -10.83 -9.68 -8.36
N VAL A 94 -11.84 -10.38 -7.82
CA VAL A 94 -12.07 -11.81 -8.05
C VAL A 94 -12.28 -12.10 -9.54
N LEU A 95 -13.06 -11.27 -10.22
CA LEU A 95 -13.37 -11.43 -11.63
C LEU A 95 -12.13 -11.19 -12.51
N VAL A 96 -11.32 -10.19 -12.16
CA VAL A 96 -10.09 -9.85 -12.90
C VAL A 96 -9.06 -10.96 -12.75
N LYS A 97 -8.86 -11.50 -11.54
CA LYS A 97 -7.99 -12.66 -11.29
C LYS A 97 -8.47 -13.91 -12.03
N LEU A 98 -9.78 -14.19 -12.00
CA LEU A 98 -10.36 -15.36 -12.67
C LEU A 98 -10.07 -15.37 -14.17
N VAL A 99 -10.18 -14.21 -14.81
CA VAL A 99 -9.98 -14.07 -16.26
C VAL A 99 -8.48 -13.97 -16.63
N GLY A 100 -7.68 -13.34 -15.77
CA GLY A 100 -6.25 -13.14 -15.96
C GLY A 100 -5.39 -14.38 -15.73
N GLY A 101 -5.83 -15.28 -14.85
CA GLY A 101 -5.04 -16.43 -14.42
C GLY A 101 -3.69 -16.03 -13.84
N ASP A 102 -2.68 -16.89 -14.04
CA ASP A 102 -1.34 -16.71 -13.46
C ASP A 102 -0.56 -15.50 -14.03
N LEU A 103 -1.04 -14.89 -15.13
CA LEU A 103 -0.39 -13.74 -15.74
C LEU A 103 -0.70 -12.42 -15.03
N VAL A 104 -1.78 -12.37 -14.24
CA VAL A 104 -2.29 -11.12 -13.65
C VAL A 104 -1.95 -11.04 -12.17
N GLN A 105 -1.39 -9.91 -11.77
CA GLN A 105 -1.25 -9.47 -10.40
C GLN A 105 -2.10 -8.21 -10.22
N THR A 106 -3.01 -8.21 -9.26
CA THR A 106 -3.88 -7.07 -8.96
C THR A 106 -3.34 -6.28 -7.79
N VAL A 107 -3.48 -4.96 -7.84
CA VAL A 107 -3.23 -4.05 -6.73
C VAL A 107 -4.49 -3.22 -6.55
N VAL A 108 -5.25 -3.50 -5.49
CA VAL A 108 -6.46 -2.74 -5.16
C VAL A 108 -6.03 -1.49 -4.40
N ALA A 109 -5.84 -0.38 -5.11
CA ALA A 109 -5.22 0.83 -4.57
C ALA A 109 -6.01 1.39 -3.37
N HIS A 110 -7.34 1.40 -3.46
CA HIS A 110 -8.20 1.85 -2.38
C HIS A 110 -8.00 1.02 -1.11
N ASP A 111 -8.08 -0.31 -1.17
CA ASP A 111 -7.86 -1.19 -0.01
C ASP A 111 -6.46 -1.00 0.61
N VAL A 112 -5.40 -0.97 -0.21
CA VAL A 112 -4.01 -0.80 0.25
C VAL A 112 -3.83 0.50 1.04
N ILE A 113 -4.35 1.63 0.52
CA ILE A 113 -4.26 2.92 1.21
C ILE A 113 -5.03 2.89 2.53
N GLY A 114 -6.23 2.31 2.57
CA GLY A 114 -7.01 2.15 3.79
C GLY A 114 -6.25 1.41 4.89
N ARG A 115 -5.62 0.28 4.54
CA ARG A 115 -4.79 -0.50 5.48
C ARG A 115 -3.58 0.27 5.98
N LEU A 116 -2.87 0.98 5.09
CA LEU A 116 -1.73 1.81 5.47
C LEU A 116 -2.14 2.92 6.45
N MET A 117 -3.25 3.61 6.19
CA MET A 117 -3.77 4.66 7.08
C MET A 117 -4.05 4.14 8.50
N ILE A 118 -4.63 2.95 8.63
CA ILE A 118 -4.89 2.33 9.95
C ILE A 118 -3.58 1.99 10.66
N GLN A 119 -2.60 1.45 9.95
CA GLN A 119 -1.30 1.12 10.53
C GLN A 119 -0.59 2.38 11.03
N CYS A 120 -0.55 3.43 10.21
CA CYS A 120 0.05 4.72 10.55
C CYS A 120 -0.69 5.43 11.68
N ALA A 121 -2.02 5.33 11.75
CA ALA A 121 -2.79 5.84 12.88
C ALA A 121 -2.44 5.09 14.18
N ARG A 122 -2.12 3.80 14.12
CA ARG A 122 -1.72 3.04 15.32
C ARG A 122 -0.29 3.34 15.75
N GLN A 123 0.59 3.62 14.80
CA GLN A 123 2.01 3.87 15.02
C GLN A 123 2.45 5.00 14.07
N PRO A 124 2.43 6.27 14.51
CA PRO A 124 2.71 7.42 13.64
C PRO A 124 4.06 7.34 12.91
N GLY A 125 5.07 6.70 13.50
CA GLY A 125 6.38 6.50 12.86
C GLY A 125 6.37 5.56 11.66
N LEU A 126 5.32 4.76 11.45
CA LEU A 126 5.23 3.86 10.29
C LEU A 126 4.99 4.62 8.98
N ALA A 127 4.46 5.84 9.01
CA ALA A 127 4.19 6.58 7.77
C ALA A 127 5.48 6.81 6.97
N GLN A 128 6.54 7.28 7.64
CA GLN A 128 7.85 7.46 7.00
C GLN A 128 8.44 6.12 6.57
N ILE A 129 8.33 5.08 7.42
CA ILE A 129 8.88 3.75 7.10
C ILE A 129 8.20 3.16 5.84
N TRP A 130 6.89 3.32 5.71
CA TRP A 130 6.16 2.88 4.53
C TRP A 130 6.50 3.69 3.28
N GLU A 131 6.68 5.00 3.42
CA GLU A 131 7.16 5.87 2.33
C GLU A 131 8.55 5.42 1.84
N ASP A 132 9.46 5.13 2.78
CA ASP A 132 10.82 4.69 2.47
C ASP A 132 10.86 3.30 1.81
N ILE A 133 10.00 2.35 2.25
CA ILE A 133 10.02 0.95 1.78
C ILE A 133 9.20 0.73 0.49
N LEU A 134 8.13 1.52 0.27
CA LEU A 134 7.29 1.40 -0.93
C LEU A 134 7.81 2.24 -2.11
N GLY A 135 8.67 3.22 -1.84
CA GLY A 135 9.39 4.00 -2.86
C GLY A 135 10.51 3.21 -3.52
N PHE A 136 11.31 3.89 -4.36
CA PHE A 136 12.55 3.36 -4.96
C PHE A 136 13.76 4.27 -4.61
N GLU A 137 13.65 5.04 -3.54
CA GLU A 137 14.66 6.04 -3.16
C GLU A 137 15.63 5.54 -2.10
N ASN A 138 15.26 4.53 -1.32
CA ASN A 138 15.98 4.12 -0.11
C ASN A 138 16.28 2.62 -0.14
N CYS A 139 15.56 1.82 0.65
CA CYS A 139 15.76 0.38 0.69
C CYS A 139 14.43 -0.32 0.45
N GLU A 140 14.43 -1.26 -0.47
CA GLU A 140 13.25 -1.99 -0.90
C GLU A 140 13.43 -3.51 -0.80
N PHE A 141 12.35 -4.22 -1.09
CA PHE A 141 12.36 -5.68 -1.11
C PHE A 141 12.96 -6.23 -2.40
N TYR A 142 13.98 -7.07 -2.26
CA TYR A 142 14.58 -7.82 -3.35
C TYR A 142 14.53 -9.32 -3.08
N ILE A 143 14.23 -10.09 -4.14
CA ILE A 143 14.25 -11.55 -4.09
C ILE A 143 15.31 -12.04 -5.06
N LYS A 144 16.27 -12.82 -4.55
CA LYS A 144 17.40 -13.31 -5.36
C LYS A 144 17.86 -14.68 -4.93
N ARG A 145 18.26 -15.49 -5.91
CA ARG A 145 18.85 -16.81 -5.70
C ARG A 145 20.32 -16.70 -5.32
N TRP A 146 20.72 -17.37 -4.24
CA TRP A 146 22.09 -17.44 -3.77
C TRP A 146 22.52 -18.89 -3.54
N PRO A 147 23.02 -19.61 -4.58
CA PRO A 147 23.34 -21.04 -4.49
C PRO A 147 24.37 -21.37 -3.40
N GLN A 148 25.25 -20.44 -3.06
CA GLN A 148 26.26 -20.60 -2.01
C GLN A 148 25.66 -20.68 -0.58
N LEU A 149 24.38 -20.35 -0.40
CA LEU A 149 23.68 -20.42 0.89
C LEU A 149 22.90 -21.72 1.06
N ASP A 150 22.92 -22.62 0.07
CA ASP A 150 22.24 -23.91 0.17
C ASP A 150 22.78 -24.73 1.35
N GLY A 151 21.87 -25.26 2.16
CA GLY A 151 22.20 -26.01 3.37
C GLY A 151 22.49 -25.15 4.60
N MET A 152 22.48 -23.81 4.49
CA MET A 152 22.60 -22.92 5.65
C MET A 152 21.25 -22.76 6.37
N GLN A 153 21.30 -22.60 7.70
CA GLN A 153 20.11 -22.27 8.50
C GLN A 153 19.78 -20.78 8.34
N PHE A 154 18.50 -20.45 8.48
CA PHE A 154 18.04 -19.07 8.32
C PHE A 154 18.66 -18.12 9.34
N GLU A 155 18.94 -18.57 10.56
CA GLU A 155 19.68 -17.77 11.57
C GLU A 155 21.05 -17.31 11.08
N ASP A 156 21.78 -18.16 10.36
CA ASP A 156 23.08 -17.82 9.77
C ASP A 156 22.90 -16.91 8.55
N VAL A 157 21.90 -17.19 7.72
CA VAL A 157 21.55 -16.37 6.55
C VAL A 157 21.22 -14.94 6.98
N LEU A 158 20.47 -14.78 8.07
CA LEU A 158 20.05 -13.49 8.62
C LEU A 158 21.21 -12.51 8.85
N ILE A 159 22.39 -13.03 9.19
CA ILE A 159 23.60 -12.26 9.51
C ILE A 159 24.67 -12.35 8.41
N SER A 160 24.34 -12.97 7.28
CA SER A 160 25.28 -13.21 6.19
C SER A 160 25.44 -12.02 5.25
N PHE A 161 24.57 -11.00 5.31
CA PHE A 161 24.58 -9.87 4.39
C PHE A 161 24.97 -8.58 5.12
N PRO A 162 26.14 -7.97 4.85
CA PRO A 162 26.53 -6.69 5.46
C PRO A 162 25.62 -5.52 5.08
N ASP A 163 25.16 -5.50 3.83
CA ASP A 163 24.43 -4.38 3.21
C ASP A 163 22.95 -4.72 2.94
N ALA A 164 22.42 -5.79 3.54
CA ALA A 164 21.02 -6.17 3.41
C ALA A 164 20.50 -6.90 4.65
N ILE A 165 19.19 -6.86 4.86
CA ILE A 165 18.52 -7.56 5.97
C ILE A 165 17.59 -8.63 5.41
N PRO A 166 17.93 -9.93 5.53
CA PRO A 166 17.03 -11.01 5.19
C PRO A 166 15.76 -10.97 6.05
N CYS A 167 14.61 -11.11 5.40
CA CYS A 167 13.30 -11.07 6.06
C CYS A 167 12.37 -12.20 5.62
N GLY A 168 12.80 -13.03 4.67
CA GLY A 168 12.04 -14.19 4.25
C GLY A 168 12.76 -15.08 3.24
N VAL A 169 12.09 -16.16 2.86
CA VAL A 169 12.54 -17.10 1.83
C VAL A 169 11.40 -17.40 0.87
N LYS A 170 11.70 -17.40 -0.42
CA LYS A 170 10.83 -17.94 -1.47
C LYS A 170 11.14 -19.44 -1.61
N VAL A 171 10.23 -20.26 -1.10
CA VAL A 171 10.44 -21.70 -0.95
C VAL A 171 10.11 -22.42 -2.26
N ALA A 172 11.12 -23.02 -2.90
CA ALA A 172 10.98 -23.67 -4.20
C ALA A 172 10.05 -24.90 -4.12
N SER A 173 10.16 -25.69 -3.05
CA SER A 173 9.32 -26.87 -2.82
C SER A 173 7.83 -26.53 -2.65
N TYR A 174 7.51 -25.28 -2.28
CA TYR A 174 6.14 -24.77 -2.14
C TYR A 174 5.70 -23.96 -3.36
N GLY A 175 6.24 -24.29 -4.55
CA GLY A 175 5.88 -23.62 -5.80
C GLY A 175 6.30 -22.15 -5.84
N GLY A 176 7.33 -21.76 -5.09
CA GLY A 176 7.79 -20.38 -5.00
C GLY A 176 6.97 -19.50 -4.05
N LYS A 177 6.28 -20.09 -3.07
CA LYS A 177 5.61 -19.33 -2.01
C LYS A 177 6.65 -18.56 -1.17
N ILE A 178 6.39 -17.28 -0.95
CA ILE A 178 7.20 -16.44 -0.07
C ILE A 178 6.75 -16.67 1.38
N VAL A 179 7.70 -17.00 2.25
CA VAL A 179 7.51 -17.13 3.70
C VAL A 179 8.28 -15.98 4.35
N LEU A 180 7.56 -15.03 4.92
CA LEU A 180 8.13 -13.95 5.74
C LEU A 180 8.43 -14.47 7.14
N ASN A 181 9.57 -14.05 7.70
CA ASN A 181 10.05 -14.43 9.03
C ASN A 181 9.96 -15.95 9.27
N PRO A 182 10.66 -16.78 8.47
CA PRO A 182 10.71 -18.23 8.69
C PRO A 182 11.37 -18.55 10.04
N GLU A 183 11.24 -19.80 10.47
CA GLU A 183 11.93 -20.26 11.69
C GLU A 183 13.45 -20.20 11.52
N ASP A 184 14.17 -19.85 12.59
CA ASP A 184 15.64 -19.77 12.62
C ASP A 184 16.30 -21.07 12.11
N SER A 185 15.70 -22.22 12.44
CA SER A 185 16.15 -23.55 12.04
C SER A 185 15.80 -23.94 10.60
N TYR A 186 15.14 -23.08 9.83
CA TYR A 186 14.83 -23.37 8.43
C TYR A 186 16.10 -23.49 7.61
N VAL A 187 16.29 -24.62 6.93
CA VAL A 187 17.46 -24.88 6.09
C VAL A 187 17.15 -24.52 4.64
N LEU A 188 17.91 -23.61 4.05
CA LEU A 188 17.75 -23.23 2.64
C LEU A 188 18.01 -24.43 1.73
N GLN A 189 17.07 -24.69 0.82
CA GLN A 189 17.14 -25.78 -0.15
C GLN A 189 17.60 -25.30 -1.52
N GLU A 190 17.99 -26.26 -2.37
CA GLU A 190 18.28 -25.97 -3.77
C GLU A 190 17.04 -25.36 -4.46
N GLY A 191 17.22 -24.20 -5.07
CA GLY A 191 16.18 -23.40 -5.72
C GLY A 191 15.55 -22.32 -4.86
N ASP A 192 15.74 -22.32 -3.54
CA ASP A 192 15.18 -21.29 -2.66
C ASP A 192 15.81 -19.91 -2.93
N GLU A 193 15.00 -18.86 -2.90
CA GLU A 193 15.49 -17.49 -3.07
C GLU A 193 15.35 -16.72 -1.75
N VAL A 194 16.31 -15.87 -1.42
CA VAL A 194 16.27 -15.06 -0.19
C VAL A 194 15.55 -13.76 -0.50
N LEU A 195 14.59 -13.40 0.36
CA LEU A 195 13.97 -12.08 0.38
C LEU A 195 14.74 -11.21 1.36
N VAL A 196 15.22 -10.06 0.89
CA VAL A 196 15.97 -9.08 1.69
C VAL A 196 15.35 -7.70 1.55
N ILE A 197 15.64 -6.83 2.52
CA ILE A 197 15.57 -5.38 2.37
C ILE A 197 16.99 -4.87 2.07
N ALA A 198 17.19 -4.16 0.96
CA ALA A 198 18.50 -3.65 0.52
C ALA A 198 18.33 -2.34 -0.29
N GLU A 199 19.41 -1.59 -0.52
CA GLU A 199 19.39 -0.32 -1.24
C GLU A 199 19.14 -0.46 -2.75
N ASP A 200 19.64 -1.52 -3.38
CA ASP A 200 19.37 -1.83 -4.79
C ASP A 200 19.56 -3.33 -5.10
N ASP A 201 19.22 -3.79 -6.31
CA ASP A 201 19.30 -5.21 -6.68
C ASP A 201 20.74 -5.76 -6.82
N ASP A 202 21.71 -4.86 -6.95
CA ASP A 202 23.13 -5.15 -7.16
C ASP A 202 24.07 -4.66 -6.04
N THR A 203 23.55 -4.04 -4.97
CA THR A 203 24.34 -3.45 -3.88
C THR A 203 24.70 -4.42 -2.75
N TYR A 204 24.12 -5.63 -2.73
CA TYR A 204 24.29 -6.59 -1.63
C TYR A 204 24.77 -7.96 -2.09
N SER A 205 25.54 -8.63 -1.22
CA SER A 205 25.99 -10.01 -1.42
C SER A 205 26.30 -10.68 -0.08
N PRO A 206 26.20 -12.03 0.01
CA PRO A 206 26.55 -12.72 1.23
C PRO A 206 28.08 -12.72 1.45
N ALA A 207 28.48 -12.54 2.71
CA ALA A 207 29.85 -12.53 3.18
C ALA A 207 30.09 -13.66 4.20
N ALA A 208 31.33 -13.77 4.69
CA ALA A 208 31.64 -14.69 5.78
C ALA A 208 30.88 -14.28 7.06
N LEU A 209 30.40 -15.28 7.81
CA LEU A 209 29.64 -15.04 9.03
C LEU A 209 30.44 -14.17 10.02
N PRO A 210 29.88 -13.05 10.49
CA PRO A 210 30.53 -12.22 11.47
C PRO A 210 30.58 -12.93 12.83
N THR A 211 31.57 -12.59 13.66
CA THR A 211 31.60 -13.07 15.05
C THR A 211 30.59 -12.25 15.88
N ILE A 212 29.47 -12.89 16.25
CA ILE A 212 28.43 -12.26 17.07
C ILE A 212 28.59 -12.70 18.53
N LYS A 213 28.37 -11.75 19.46
CA LYS A 213 28.26 -12.07 20.88
C LYS A 213 26.82 -12.40 21.22
N GLU A 214 26.56 -13.66 21.55
CA GLU A 214 25.27 -14.06 22.09
C GLU A 214 24.99 -13.34 23.42
N ALA A 215 23.75 -12.90 23.58
CA ALA A 215 23.28 -12.28 24.80
C ALA A 215 21.92 -12.86 25.17
N SER A 216 21.69 -13.07 26.46
CA SER A 216 20.37 -13.47 26.95
C SER A 216 19.39 -12.32 26.75
N PHE A 217 18.26 -12.58 26.11
CA PHE A 217 17.16 -11.62 26.02
C PHE A 217 16.71 -11.25 27.45
N LYS A 218 16.89 -9.99 27.83
CA LYS A 218 16.27 -9.48 29.06
C LYS A 218 14.78 -9.41 28.77
N ASN A 219 13.99 -10.17 29.52
CA ASN A 219 12.55 -10.20 29.36
C ASN A 219 11.98 -8.82 29.72
N ILE A 220 11.85 -7.94 28.72
CA ILE A 220 11.20 -6.64 28.86
C ILE A 220 9.71 -6.96 28.93
N ALA A 221 9.10 -6.70 30.09
CA ALA A 221 7.66 -6.85 30.23
C ALA A 221 6.97 -6.01 29.14
N LEU A 222 6.33 -6.69 28.20
CA LEU A 222 5.57 -6.02 27.15
C LEU A 222 4.48 -5.20 27.84
N PRO A 223 4.43 -3.87 27.63
CA PRO A 223 3.39 -3.06 28.23
C PRO A 223 2.03 -3.55 27.75
N ALA A 224 1.08 -3.65 28.68
CA ALA A 224 -0.29 -4.00 28.33
C ALA A 224 -0.82 -3.02 27.27
N ARG A 225 -1.43 -3.54 26.20
CA ARG A 225 -2.01 -2.72 25.15
C ARG A 225 -3.08 -1.83 25.76
N LYS A 226 -2.93 -0.51 25.62
CA LYS A 226 -3.94 0.46 26.04
C LYS A 226 -5.07 0.50 25.02
N SER A 227 -6.29 0.75 25.50
CA SER A 227 -7.42 1.07 24.62
C SER A 227 -7.10 2.34 23.83
N GLN A 228 -7.44 2.36 22.55
CA GLN A 228 -7.25 3.52 21.68
C GLN A 228 -8.61 4.06 21.22
N LYS A 229 -8.74 5.39 21.16
CA LYS A 229 -9.87 6.09 20.57
C LYS A 229 -9.44 6.69 19.24
N ILE A 230 -10.05 6.20 18.16
CA ILE A 230 -9.78 6.66 16.81
C ILE A 230 -11.04 7.34 16.27
N LEU A 231 -10.90 8.52 15.70
CA LEU A 231 -11.96 9.22 14.98
C LEU A 231 -11.77 9.01 13.48
N LEU A 232 -12.83 8.58 12.78
CA LEU A 232 -12.89 8.56 11.32
C LEU A 232 -13.79 9.72 10.87
N CYS A 233 -13.25 10.65 10.10
CA CYS A 233 -13.98 11.80 9.56
C CYS A 233 -14.28 11.56 8.08
N GLY A 234 -15.56 11.37 7.74
CA GLY A 234 -16.01 11.06 6.39
C GLY A 234 -16.49 9.61 6.25
N TRP A 235 -17.45 9.38 5.37
CA TRP A 235 -17.91 8.04 5.04
C TRP A 235 -17.20 7.58 3.78
N ARG A 236 -16.20 6.73 3.94
CA ARG A 236 -15.41 6.19 2.83
C ARG A 236 -16.13 5.00 2.21
N ARG A 237 -16.03 4.81 0.90
CA ARG A 237 -16.39 3.54 0.27
C ARG A 237 -15.56 2.41 0.88
N ASP A 238 -16.20 1.28 1.18
CA ASP A 238 -15.59 0.10 1.82
C ASP A 238 -14.93 0.42 3.18
N ILE A 239 -15.57 1.28 3.99
CA ILE A 239 -15.08 1.60 5.34
C ILE A 239 -15.15 0.41 6.29
N ASP A 240 -16.00 -0.56 6.00
CA ASP A 240 -16.08 -1.83 6.69
C ASP A 240 -14.78 -2.63 6.58
N ASP A 241 -14.12 -2.67 5.42
CA ASP A 241 -12.80 -3.30 5.27
C ASP A 241 -11.77 -2.70 6.22
N MET A 242 -11.80 -1.38 6.38
CA MET A 242 -10.95 -0.67 7.34
C MET A 242 -11.23 -1.09 8.79
N ILE A 243 -12.50 -1.31 9.14
CA ILE A 243 -12.91 -1.74 10.49
C ILE A 243 -12.54 -3.22 10.71
N VAL A 244 -12.71 -4.08 9.70
CA VAL A 244 -12.36 -5.51 9.73
C VAL A 244 -10.85 -5.70 9.91
N GLU A 245 -10.02 -4.98 9.15
CA GLU A 245 -8.54 -4.98 9.30
C GLU A 245 -8.14 -4.64 10.74
N ARG A 246 -8.86 -3.70 11.39
CA ARG A 246 -8.61 -3.30 12.77
C ARG A 246 -8.94 -4.39 13.79
N GLU A 247 -9.95 -5.21 13.53
CA GLU A 247 -10.41 -6.28 14.45
C GLU A 247 -9.47 -7.49 14.47
N LYS A 248 -8.63 -7.73 13.45
CA LYS A 248 -7.67 -8.85 13.29
C LYS A 248 -8.21 -10.28 13.49
N LYS A 249 -9.46 -10.47 13.96
CA LYS A 249 -10.10 -11.76 14.28
C LYS A 249 -11.35 -12.04 13.46
N LEU A 250 -11.84 -11.10 12.66
CA LEU A 250 -12.91 -11.36 11.70
C LEU A 250 -12.28 -12.01 10.47
N THR A 251 -12.40 -13.33 10.35
CA THR A 251 -11.90 -14.12 9.23
C THR A 251 -12.87 -14.18 8.04
N ASP A 252 -14.10 -13.68 8.19
CA ASP A 252 -15.12 -13.67 7.14
C ASP A 252 -15.54 -12.21 6.90
N GLY A 253 -15.30 -11.72 5.69
CA GLY A 253 -15.33 -10.30 5.28
C GLY A 253 -16.70 -9.62 5.23
N GLU A 254 -17.56 -9.83 6.23
CA GLU A 254 -18.73 -8.97 6.45
C GLU A 254 -18.66 -8.36 7.86
N LEU A 255 -18.79 -7.03 7.95
CA LEU A 255 -18.83 -6.31 9.22
C LEU A 255 -20.14 -6.59 9.98
N ASP A 256 -20.14 -7.63 10.81
CA ASP A 256 -21.18 -7.80 11.82
C ASP A 256 -20.81 -7.00 13.08
N ILE A 257 -21.48 -5.87 13.29
CA ILE A 257 -21.29 -4.98 14.45
C ILE A 257 -21.44 -5.75 15.78
N ASN A 258 -22.27 -6.80 15.81
CA ASN A 258 -22.49 -7.60 17.01
C ASN A 258 -21.35 -8.59 17.29
N ARG A 259 -20.45 -8.82 16.32
CA ARG A 259 -19.27 -9.70 16.45
C ARG A 259 -17.99 -8.93 16.74
N LEU A 260 -18.04 -7.61 16.85
CA LEU A 260 -16.89 -6.79 17.25
C LEU A 260 -16.47 -7.17 18.67
N VAL A 261 -15.21 -7.59 18.83
CA VAL A 261 -14.66 -8.04 20.12
C VAL A 261 -13.75 -6.98 20.73
N ASN A 262 -13.03 -6.22 19.89
CA ASN A 262 -11.99 -5.29 20.33
C ASN A 262 -12.38 -3.82 20.13
N ILE A 263 -13.45 -3.54 19.39
CA ILE A 263 -13.88 -2.18 19.02
C ILE A 263 -15.32 -1.95 19.49
N SER A 264 -15.59 -0.74 20.03
CA SER A 264 -16.95 -0.22 20.15
C SER A 264 -17.14 0.91 19.15
N LEU A 265 -18.15 0.82 18.28
CA LEU A 265 -18.48 1.87 17.33
C LEU A 265 -19.37 2.93 17.97
N VAL A 266 -19.01 4.21 17.80
CA VAL A 266 -19.81 5.36 18.22
C VAL A 266 -20.10 6.20 16.99
N HIS A 267 -21.36 6.20 16.54
CA HIS A 267 -21.77 6.97 15.38
C HIS A 267 -22.14 8.41 15.77
N ARG A 268 -21.66 9.38 14.98
CA ARG A 268 -22.00 10.80 15.09
C ARG A 268 -22.27 11.33 13.69
N GLU A 269 -23.46 11.88 13.50
CA GLU A 269 -23.83 12.51 12.24
C GLU A 269 -23.38 13.97 12.22
N GLY A 270 -22.72 14.38 11.14
CA GLY A 270 -22.26 15.74 10.97
C GLY A 270 -21.45 15.93 9.69
N ASN A 271 -21.38 17.17 9.23
CA ASN A 271 -20.54 17.54 8.10
C ASN A 271 -19.13 17.94 8.58
N ALA A 272 -18.12 17.19 8.14
CA ALA A 272 -16.71 17.36 8.52
C ALA A 272 -16.11 18.72 8.13
N VAL A 273 -16.68 19.42 7.14
CA VAL A 273 -16.21 20.77 6.75
C VAL A 273 -16.92 21.91 7.48
N ILE A 274 -17.77 21.60 8.48
CA ILE A 274 -18.49 22.59 9.27
C ILE A 274 -17.95 22.61 10.70
N GLN A 275 -17.32 23.72 11.07
CA GLN A 275 -16.73 23.95 12.40
C GLN A 275 -17.67 23.57 13.55
N ARG A 276 -18.91 24.10 13.54
CA ARG A 276 -19.95 23.81 14.56
C ARG A 276 -20.14 22.31 14.84
N HIS A 277 -20.06 21.48 13.80
CA HIS A 277 -20.27 20.04 13.96
C HIS A 277 -19.04 19.38 14.60
N LEU A 278 -17.83 19.78 14.17
CA LEU A 278 -16.58 19.29 14.73
C LEU A 278 -16.38 19.72 16.20
N GLU A 279 -16.80 20.92 16.59
CA GLU A 279 -16.73 21.41 17.97
C GLU A 279 -17.57 20.59 18.96
N SER A 280 -18.58 19.86 18.46
CA SER A 280 -19.39 18.96 19.31
C SER A 280 -18.65 17.67 19.68
N LEU A 281 -17.53 17.37 19.04
CA LEU A 281 -16.73 16.17 19.25
C LEU A 281 -15.62 16.42 20.30
N PRO A 282 -15.28 15.42 21.13
CA PRO A 282 -14.20 15.55 22.10
C PRO A 282 -12.83 15.35 21.42
N LEU A 283 -12.44 16.28 20.53
CA LEU A 283 -11.27 16.17 19.65
C LEU A 283 -9.95 15.91 20.39
N GLN A 284 -9.78 16.44 21.60
CA GLN A 284 -8.58 16.22 22.45
C GLN A 284 -8.49 14.81 23.04
N SER A 285 -9.56 14.01 22.99
CA SER A 285 -9.61 12.68 23.61
C SER A 285 -9.25 11.53 22.67
N PHE A 286 -9.14 11.81 21.37
CA PHE A 286 -8.77 10.81 20.37
C PHE A 286 -7.26 10.68 20.30
N ASP A 287 -6.77 9.44 20.29
CA ASP A 287 -5.35 9.14 20.09
C ASP A 287 -4.94 9.38 18.63
N SER A 288 -5.88 9.26 17.70
CA SER A 288 -5.66 9.50 16.27
C SER A 288 -6.95 9.89 15.56
N ILE A 289 -6.81 10.73 14.54
CA ILE A 289 -7.93 11.18 13.69
C ILE A 289 -7.54 10.86 12.24
N LEU A 290 -8.37 10.07 11.55
CA LEU A 290 -8.23 9.83 10.12
C LEU A 290 -9.27 10.67 9.40
N ILE A 291 -8.82 11.50 8.46
CA ILE A 291 -9.69 12.26 7.56
C ILE A 291 -9.74 11.47 6.25
N LEU A 292 -10.93 10.97 5.93
CA LEU A 292 -11.15 10.08 4.80
C LEU A 292 -11.80 10.86 3.66
N ALA A 293 -11.48 10.49 2.42
CA ALA A 293 -12.26 10.91 1.27
C ALA A 293 -13.66 10.30 1.39
N ASP A 294 -14.68 11.16 1.33
CA ASP A 294 -16.07 10.76 1.44
C ASP A 294 -16.56 10.23 0.10
N GLU A 295 -17.28 9.11 0.10
CA GLU A 295 -17.78 8.42 -1.10
C GLU A 295 -18.59 9.36 -2.01
N SER A 296 -19.25 10.37 -1.43
CA SER A 296 -20.06 11.32 -2.20
C SER A 296 -19.25 12.25 -3.10
N VAL A 297 -17.93 12.33 -2.91
CA VAL A 297 -17.03 13.25 -3.63
C VAL A 297 -15.74 12.58 -4.12
N GLU A 298 -15.56 11.28 -3.90
CA GLU A 298 -14.31 10.58 -4.23
C GLU A 298 -14.02 10.52 -5.73
N ASP A 299 -15.05 10.54 -6.57
CA ASP A 299 -14.94 10.64 -8.04
C ASP A 299 -14.20 11.92 -8.50
N SER A 300 -14.08 12.94 -7.64
CA SER A 300 -13.32 14.15 -7.92
C SER A 300 -12.20 14.35 -6.91
N ALA A 301 -11.00 13.89 -7.26
CA ALA A 301 -9.80 14.03 -6.43
C ALA A 301 -9.58 15.47 -5.93
N ILE A 302 -9.83 16.49 -6.77
CA ILE A 302 -9.70 17.90 -6.38
C ILE A 302 -10.68 18.26 -5.25
N GLN A 303 -11.94 17.84 -5.37
CA GLN A 303 -12.96 18.14 -4.36
C GLN A 303 -12.71 17.35 -3.06
N ALA A 304 -12.39 16.06 -3.16
CA ALA A 304 -12.07 15.20 -2.02
C ALA A 304 -10.86 15.75 -1.23
N ASN A 305 -9.77 16.10 -1.93
CA ASN A 305 -8.57 16.66 -1.31
C ASN A 305 -8.85 18.03 -0.67
N SER A 306 -9.61 18.90 -1.34
CA SER A 306 -10.00 20.20 -0.79
C SER A 306 -10.78 20.06 0.52
N ARG A 307 -11.75 19.14 0.59
CA ARG A 307 -12.54 18.88 1.79
C ARG A 307 -11.71 18.25 2.91
N SER A 308 -10.79 17.36 2.57
CA SER A 308 -9.87 16.73 3.53
C SER A 308 -8.95 17.77 4.18
N LEU A 309 -8.36 18.66 3.38
CA LEU A 309 -7.53 19.77 3.86
C LEU A 309 -8.33 20.77 4.70
N ALA A 310 -9.56 21.12 4.28
CA ALA A 310 -10.42 22.00 5.05
C ALA A 310 -10.76 21.41 6.42
N THR A 311 -11.08 20.10 6.47
CA THR A 311 -11.36 19.38 7.73
C THR A 311 -10.12 19.38 8.64
N LEU A 312 -8.93 19.14 8.08
CA LEU A 312 -7.66 19.17 8.82
C LEU A 312 -7.42 20.52 9.48
N LEU A 313 -7.57 21.60 8.71
CA LEU A 313 -7.38 22.97 9.20
C LEU A 313 -8.38 23.32 10.30
N LEU A 314 -9.65 22.95 10.14
CA LEU A 314 -10.68 23.19 11.16
C LEU A 314 -10.41 22.44 12.46
N ILE A 315 -10.03 21.16 12.38
CA ILE A 315 -9.68 20.37 13.57
C ILE A 315 -8.50 21.00 14.31
N HIS A 316 -7.47 21.41 13.58
CA HIS A 316 -6.29 22.05 14.16
C HIS A 316 -6.64 23.40 14.82
N ASP A 317 -7.44 24.23 14.17
CA ASP A 317 -7.88 25.52 14.71
C ASP A 317 -8.72 25.35 15.99
N ILE A 318 -9.68 24.42 15.99
CA ILE A 318 -10.50 24.10 17.18
C ILE A 318 -9.63 23.63 18.35
N GLN A 319 -8.67 22.73 18.10
CA GLN A 319 -7.75 22.25 19.14
C GLN A 319 -6.89 23.39 19.72
N ASN A 320 -6.34 24.26 18.87
CA ASN A 320 -5.55 25.41 19.30
C ASN A 320 -6.37 26.41 20.14
N LEU A 321 -7.64 26.64 19.78
CA LEU A 321 -8.53 27.50 20.55
C LEU A 321 -8.83 26.91 21.94
N LEU A 322 -9.08 25.60 22.01
CA LEU A 322 -9.31 24.92 23.29
C LEU A 322 -8.06 24.93 24.19
N ASP A 323 -6.87 24.78 23.62
CA ASP A 323 -5.61 24.82 24.37
C ASP A 323 -5.33 26.23 24.91
N ASN A 324 -5.64 27.29 24.14
CA ASN A 324 -5.47 28.68 24.57
C ASN A 324 -6.45 29.13 25.67
N VAL A 325 -7.64 28.52 25.76
CA VAL A 325 -8.59 28.80 26.86
C VAL A 325 -8.10 28.25 28.21
N SER A 326 -7.05 27.41 28.21
CA SER A 326 -6.37 26.91 29.42
C SER A 326 -5.50 27.96 30.14
N ALA A 327 -5.38 29.18 29.61
CA ALA A 327 -4.67 30.28 30.25
C ALA A 327 -5.42 30.75 31.52
N ARG A 328 -5.05 30.18 32.66
CA ARG A 328 -5.56 30.57 33.99
C ARG A 328 -5.21 32.04 34.27
N ILE A 329 -6.23 32.88 34.41
CA ILE A 329 -6.07 34.22 34.99
C ILE A 329 -5.84 34.04 36.50
N TYR A 330 -4.60 34.20 36.95
CA TYR A 330 -4.29 34.29 38.37
C TYR A 330 -4.45 35.73 38.83
N TRP A 331 -5.35 35.99 39.78
CA TRP A 331 -5.50 37.27 40.46
C TRP A 331 -4.99 37.14 41.89
N ILE A 332 -4.03 37.97 42.29
CA ILE A 332 -3.56 38.10 43.67
C ILE A 332 -4.15 39.39 44.24
N ARG A 333 -4.81 39.30 45.40
CA ARG A 333 -5.23 40.45 46.20
C ARG A 333 -4.04 41.11 46.89
#